data_AF-A0A9E4HVW9-F1
#
_entry.id   AF-A0A9E4HVW9-F1
#
_cell.length_a   1.000
_cell.length_b   1.000
_cell.length_c   1.000
_cell.angle_alpha   90.00
_cell.angle_beta   90.00
_cell.angle_gamma   90.00
#
_symmetry.space_group_name_H-M   'P 1'
#
loop_
_entity.id
_entity.type
_entity.pdbx_description
1 polymer ?
#
loop_
_entity_poly.entity_id
_entity_poly.type
_entity_poly.pdbx_seq_one_letter_code
_entity_poly.pdbx_strand_id
1 'polypeptide(L)'
;MDCPFCRPEADRVFHQGDLILGLWDMFPVSPRHALIVTRRHIKDWFEASFEEQMALLEGIKIARSVILAIADPAGFNIGVNVGEVAGQTIPHLHLHVIPRYEGDVSDPRGGVRHVIPGHGNYLAYEAHVATKERHSQTFPHVSEDSPVHYEHDVPRVYGSEVRPIGNRLLQDLGRARAIDIAVAFVTQSGLNRLLPHLDDLVTRGGRLRFLTGLLLRPTESKILWLQQFGRGLRLSEDKSHLSVIDYVGNHQTFLKVPMLLFPGVGDSHGEIAMALERYERGEFDLPLGCSVTYELEAIEILKRLIRIPRGVDALQTWYRAFRDRHGVRPTASESWHAGYDPKAVRRAFGSWFGFVGAQGDLSLQEQATPEATEAFLGTLVSCHI
;
A
#
# COMPACT_ATOMS: atom_id res chain seq x y z
N MET A 1 -0.48 -24.84 42.13
CA MET A 1 -0.97 -24.47 40.79
C MET A 1 -0.18 -25.27 39.78
N ASP A 2 -0.75 -26.37 39.29
CA ASP A 2 -0.08 -27.31 38.40
C ASP A 2 -0.57 -27.05 36.97
N CYS A 3 0.04 -26.08 36.29
CA CYS A 3 -0.31 -25.75 34.91
C CYS A 3 0.51 -26.64 33.96
N PRO A 4 -0.12 -27.47 33.10
CA PRO A 4 0.60 -28.37 32.20
C PRO A 4 1.41 -27.64 31.13
N PHE A 5 1.19 -26.34 30.92
CA PHE A 5 1.95 -25.53 29.97
C PHE A 5 3.10 -24.74 30.61
N CYS A 6 3.09 -24.52 31.92
CA CYS A 6 4.22 -23.89 32.61
C CYS A 6 5.41 -24.84 32.75
N ARG A 7 5.13 -26.14 32.85
CA ARG A 7 6.14 -27.21 32.97
C ARG A 7 5.75 -28.39 32.05
N PRO A 8 5.77 -28.20 30.73
CA PRO A 8 5.43 -29.26 29.80
C PRO A 8 6.51 -30.34 29.81
N GLU A 9 6.11 -31.57 29.52
CA GLU A 9 7.05 -32.68 29.26
C GLU A 9 7.91 -32.36 28.04
N ALA A 10 9.20 -32.71 28.09
CA ALA A 10 10.18 -32.26 27.11
C ALA A 10 9.90 -32.77 25.68
N ASP A 11 9.33 -33.98 25.56
CA ASP A 11 8.95 -34.61 24.30
C ASP A 11 7.73 -33.96 23.63
N ARG A 12 6.92 -33.21 24.40
CA ARG A 12 5.84 -32.40 23.86
C ARG A 12 6.32 -31.10 23.22
N VAL A 13 7.51 -30.61 23.57
CA VAL A 13 8.00 -29.31 23.11
C VAL A 13 8.66 -29.45 21.74
N PHE A 14 8.07 -28.85 20.71
CA PHE A 14 8.69 -28.77 19.38
C PHE A 14 9.32 -27.41 19.07
N HIS A 15 8.99 -26.37 19.84
CA HIS A 15 9.55 -25.04 19.68
C HIS A 15 9.70 -24.33 21.03
N GLN A 16 10.84 -23.64 21.22
CA GLN A 16 11.10 -22.78 22.37
C GLN A 16 11.56 -21.41 21.87
N GLY A 17 10.76 -20.38 22.14
CA GLY A 17 11.12 -18.99 21.94
C GLY A 17 11.10 -18.21 23.26
N ASP A 18 11.37 -16.92 23.19
CA ASP A 18 11.43 -16.05 24.38
C ASP A 18 10.06 -15.76 24.97
N LEU A 19 9.03 -15.63 24.14
CA LEU A 19 7.67 -15.28 24.57
C LEU A 19 6.67 -16.44 24.48
N ILE A 20 6.98 -17.48 23.70
CA ILE A 20 6.07 -18.59 23.43
C ILE A 20 6.77 -19.95 23.47
N LEU A 21 5.97 -21.00 23.65
CA LEU A 21 6.32 -22.40 23.45
C LEU A 21 5.41 -23.00 22.37
N GLY A 22 5.98 -23.88 21.55
CA GLY A 22 5.21 -24.77 20.68
C GLY A 22 5.15 -26.16 21.29
N LEU A 23 3.93 -26.64 21.58
CA LEU A 23 3.67 -27.93 22.23
C LEU A 23 2.79 -28.82 21.37
N TRP A 24 3.06 -30.13 21.33
CA TRP A 24 2.09 -31.10 20.82
C TRP A 24 0.94 -31.26 21.81
N ASP A 25 -0.29 -31.25 21.30
CA ASP A 25 -1.48 -31.50 22.12
C ASP A 25 -1.47 -32.96 22.60
N MET A 26 -1.75 -33.17 23.88
CA MET A 26 -1.84 -34.49 24.50
C MET A 26 -3.14 -35.21 24.12
N PHE A 27 -4.18 -34.44 23.80
CA PHE A 27 -5.49 -34.93 23.36
C PHE A 27 -5.81 -34.35 21.97
N PRO A 28 -5.06 -34.78 20.94
CA PRO A 28 -5.16 -34.19 19.62
C PRO A 28 -6.53 -34.43 18.98
N VAL A 29 -7.17 -33.36 18.50
CA VAL A 29 -8.41 -33.44 17.71
C VAL A 29 -8.15 -34.13 16.36
N SER A 30 -6.95 -33.93 15.81
CA SER A 30 -6.45 -34.61 14.62
C SER A 30 -4.94 -34.90 14.76
N PRO A 31 -4.39 -35.87 14.03
CA PRO A 31 -2.97 -36.20 14.12
C PRO A 31 -2.07 -34.99 13.91
N ARG A 32 -1.14 -34.75 14.86
CA ARG A 32 -0.24 -33.59 14.91
C ARG A 32 -0.91 -32.25 15.25
N HIS A 33 -2.01 -32.28 16.02
CA HIS A 33 -2.54 -31.08 16.67
C HIS A 33 -1.46 -30.43 17.56
N ALA A 34 -1.16 -29.16 17.27
CA ALA A 34 -0.20 -28.36 17.99
C ALA A 34 -0.87 -27.22 18.76
N LEU A 35 -0.23 -26.81 19.85
CA LEU A 35 -0.58 -25.68 20.69
C LEU A 35 0.57 -24.67 20.65
N ILE A 36 0.25 -23.39 20.44
CA ILE A 36 1.18 -22.28 20.65
C ILE A 36 0.78 -21.58 21.95
N VAL A 37 1.62 -21.67 22.96
CA VAL A 37 1.33 -21.23 24.33
C VAL A 37 2.23 -20.07 24.71
N THR A 38 1.72 -19.06 25.40
CA THR A 38 2.59 -18.03 25.99
C THR A 38 3.49 -18.63 27.07
N ARG A 39 4.74 -18.14 27.20
CA ARG A 39 5.59 -18.54 28.33
C ARG A 39 5.09 -17.98 29.64
N ARG A 40 4.65 -16.72 29.63
CA ARG A 40 4.00 -16.10 30.77
C ARG A 40 2.64 -16.77 30.99
N HIS A 41 2.36 -17.14 32.23
CA HIS A 41 1.06 -17.68 32.62
C HIS A 41 0.04 -16.54 32.67
N ILE A 42 -0.70 -16.38 31.59
CA ILE A 42 -1.82 -15.45 31.47
C ILE A 42 -3.06 -16.21 31.06
N LYS A 43 -4.21 -15.78 31.56
CA LYS A 43 -5.44 -16.56 31.46
C LYS A 43 -5.88 -16.75 30.02
N ASP A 44 -5.94 -15.66 29.26
CA ASP A 44 -6.53 -15.66 27.92
C ASP A 44 -5.96 -14.55 27.02
N TRP A 45 -6.51 -14.46 25.80
CA TRP A 45 -6.02 -13.58 24.75
C TRP A 45 -6.01 -12.09 25.15
N PHE A 46 -6.93 -11.66 26.00
CA PHE A 46 -7.09 -10.26 26.37
C PHE A 46 -6.11 -9.80 27.44
N GLU A 47 -5.42 -10.72 28.12
CA GLU A 47 -4.34 -10.44 29.07
C GLU A 47 -2.94 -10.42 28.43
N ALA A 48 -2.85 -10.79 27.15
CA ALA A 48 -1.59 -10.83 26.41
C ALA A 48 -1.16 -9.41 26.00
N SER A 49 0.14 -9.15 26.16
CA SER A 49 0.79 -7.97 25.58
C SER A 49 0.77 -8.02 24.05
N PHE A 50 1.02 -6.88 23.42
CA PHE A 50 1.09 -6.80 21.96
C PHE A 50 2.16 -7.73 21.39
N GLU A 51 3.32 -7.79 22.05
CA GLU A 51 4.46 -8.63 21.69
C GLU A 51 4.12 -10.12 21.81
N GLU A 52 3.44 -10.54 22.89
CA GLU A 52 2.98 -11.93 23.06
C GLU A 52 1.92 -12.30 22.01
N GLN A 53 0.96 -11.42 21.72
CA GLN A 53 -0.02 -11.65 20.66
C GLN A 53 0.66 -11.80 19.30
N MET A 54 1.68 -10.99 19.03
CA MET A 54 2.45 -11.10 17.79
C MET A 54 3.23 -12.42 17.73
N ALA A 55 3.93 -12.77 18.79
CA ALA A 55 4.67 -14.01 18.88
C ALA A 55 3.75 -15.23 18.71
N LEU A 56 2.59 -15.28 19.36
CA LEU A 56 1.61 -16.36 19.20
C LEU A 56 1.22 -16.57 17.73
N LEU A 57 1.03 -15.48 16.99
CA LEU A 57 0.63 -15.54 15.58
C LEU A 57 1.77 -15.93 14.65
N GLU A 58 3.00 -15.52 14.96
CA GLU A 58 4.19 -16.05 14.28
C GLU A 58 4.36 -17.54 14.58
N GLY A 59 4.09 -17.95 15.81
CA GLY A 59 4.09 -19.35 16.25
C GLY A 59 3.17 -20.25 15.43
N ILE A 60 2.05 -19.75 14.89
CA ILE A 60 1.20 -20.51 13.96
C ILE A 60 1.99 -20.93 12.72
N LYS A 61 2.79 -20.01 12.16
CA LYS A 61 3.62 -20.32 10.97
C LYS A 61 4.69 -21.34 11.31
N ILE A 62 5.29 -21.24 12.51
CA ILE A 62 6.27 -22.21 13.01
C ILE A 62 5.63 -23.60 13.12
N ALA A 63 4.48 -23.72 13.82
CA ALA A 63 3.75 -24.97 13.94
C ALA A 63 3.41 -25.57 12.57
N ARG A 64 2.89 -24.76 11.63
CA ARG A 64 2.61 -25.21 10.26
C ARG A 64 3.86 -25.80 9.60
N SER A 65 4.99 -25.10 9.64
CA SER A 65 6.23 -25.57 9.02
C SER A 65 6.73 -26.87 9.63
N VAL A 66 6.66 -27.00 10.97
CA VAL A 66 7.04 -28.24 11.67
C VAL A 66 6.10 -29.39 11.32
N ILE A 67 4.79 -29.15 11.25
CA ILE A 67 3.80 -30.16 10.88
C ILE A 67 4.01 -30.64 9.44
N LEU A 68 4.21 -29.72 8.49
CA LEU A 68 4.45 -30.06 7.07
C LEU A 68 5.74 -30.84 6.85
N ALA A 69 6.71 -30.76 7.76
CA ALA A 69 7.94 -31.53 7.68
C ALA A 69 7.74 -33.01 8.06
N ILE A 70 6.65 -33.36 8.74
CA ILE A 70 6.43 -34.70 9.33
C ILE A 70 5.08 -35.32 8.99
N ALA A 71 4.23 -34.59 8.26
CA ALA A 71 2.89 -34.99 7.85
C ALA A 71 2.47 -34.21 6.59
N ASP A 72 1.41 -34.69 5.93
CA ASP A 72 0.86 -34.07 4.71
C ASP A 72 -0.63 -33.71 4.88
N PRO A 73 -0.96 -32.70 5.71
CA PRO A 73 -2.33 -32.24 5.87
C PRO A 73 -2.82 -31.42 4.66
N ALA A 74 -4.07 -31.64 4.28
CA ALA A 74 -4.77 -30.89 3.23
C ALA A 74 -5.26 -29.50 3.69
N GLY A 75 -5.25 -29.21 5.00
CA GLY A 75 -5.68 -27.92 5.54
C GLY A 75 -5.39 -27.75 7.02
N PHE A 76 -5.86 -26.65 7.61
CA PHE A 76 -5.72 -26.37 9.04
C PHE A 76 -6.95 -25.65 9.59
N ASN A 77 -7.31 -25.94 10.84
CA ASN A 77 -8.12 -25.06 11.68
C ASN A 77 -7.22 -24.43 12.74
N ILE A 78 -7.41 -23.14 12.97
CA ILE A 78 -6.69 -22.38 13.98
C ILE A 78 -7.72 -21.71 14.87
N GLY A 79 -7.56 -21.79 16.19
CA GLY A 79 -8.56 -21.29 17.13
C GLY A 79 -8.00 -21.01 18.51
N VAL A 80 -8.77 -20.25 19.28
CA VAL A 80 -8.55 -19.98 20.69
C VAL A 80 -9.89 -19.99 21.39
N ASN A 81 -9.96 -20.64 22.54
CA ASN A 81 -11.13 -20.59 23.40
C ASN A 81 -10.82 -19.60 24.52
N VAL A 82 -11.70 -18.62 24.72
CA VAL A 82 -11.56 -17.60 25.78
C VAL A 82 -12.75 -17.72 26.71
N GLY A 83 -12.48 -18.12 27.96
CA GLY A 83 -13.49 -18.41 28.96
C GLY A 83 -14.02 -19.85 28.91
N GLU A 84 -14.46 -20.34 30.06
CA GLU A 84 -14.91 -21.72 30.25
C GLU A 84 -16.10 -22.09 29.35
N VAL A 85 -17.07 -21.19 29.19
CA VAL A 85 -18.26 -21.39 28.33
C VAL A 85 -17.87 -21.54 26.86
N ALA A 86 -16.76 -20.93 26.43
CA ALA A 86 -16.22 -21.11 25.08
C ALA A 86 -15.39 -22.40 24.94
N GLY A 87 -15.34 -23.23 25.97
CA GLY A 87 -14.57 -24.48 25.98
C GLY A 87 -13.10 -24.30 26.37
N GLN A 88 -12.73 -23.21 27.05
CA GLN A 88 -11.37 -23.07 27.59
C GLN A 88 -11.21 -23.91 28.86
N THR A 89 -10.48 -25.02 28.76
CA THR A 89 -10.27 -25.95 29.89
C THR A 89 -9.02 -25.63 30.71
N ILE A 90 -7.99 -25.10 30.07
CA ILE A 90 -6.75 -24.67 30.74
C ILE A 90 -6.68 -23.14 30.69
N PRO A 91 -6.73 -22.44 31.84
CA PRO A 91 -6.70 -20.97 31.92
C PRO A 91 -5.27 -20.45 31.77
N HIS A 92 -4.61 -20.85 30.69
CA HIS A 92 -3.31 -20.34 30.25
C HIS A 92 -3.38 -20.23 28.73
N LEU A 93 -3.27 -19.01 28.21
CA LEU A 93 -3.44 -18.69 26.80
C LEU A 93 -2.66 -19.62 25.87
N HIS A 94 -3.40 -20.31 25.01
CA HIS A 94 -2.88 -21.16 23.96
C HIS A 94 -3.73 -21.04 22.69
N LEU A 95 -3.07 -21.03 21.54
CA LEU A 95 -3.69 -21.15 20.23
C LEU A 95 -3.61 -22.61 19.77
N HIS A 96 -4.73 -23.14 19.31
CA HIS A 96 -4.80 -24.42 18.62
C HIS A 96 -4.38 -24.26 17.16
N VAL A 97 -3.53 -25.17 16.67
CA VAL A 97 -3.19 -25.35 15.26
C VAL A 97 -3.46 -26.81 14.90
N ILE A 98 -4.64 -27.04 14.33
CA ILE A 98 -5.21 -28.36 14.08
C ILE A 98 -5.06 -28.69 12.59
N PRO A 99 -4.15 -29.58 12.17
CA PRO A 99 -4.06 -30.03 10.79
C PRO A 99 -5.32 -30.79 10.37
N ARG A 100 -5.71 -30.68 9.11
CA ARG A 100 -6.90 -31.31 8.53
C ARG A 100 -6.51 -32.19 7.36
N TYR A 101 -7.17 -33.32 7.19
CA TYR A 101 -6.88 -34.32 6.18
C TYR A 101 -8.12 -34.61 5.35
N GLU A 102 -7.94 -35.02 4.10
CA GLU A 102 -9.09 -35.40 3.27
C GLU A 102 -9.84 -36.58 3.91
N GLY A 103 -11.17 -36.44 3.98
CA GLY A 103 -12.05 -37.46 4.58
C GLY A 103 -12.03 -37.53 6.11
N ASP A 104 -11.33 -36.63 6.82
CA ASP A 104 -11.33 -36.61 8.28
C ASP A 104 -12.70 -36.24 8.89
N VAL A 105 -13.54 -35.54 8.13
CA VAL A 105 -14.97 -35.30 8.39
C VAL A 105 -15.75 -35.42 7.09
N SER A 106 -17.01 -35.85 7.19
CA SER A 106 -17.89 -36.03 6.03
C SER A 106 -18.25 -34.72 5.31
N ASP A 107 -18.42 -33.63 6.04
CA ASP A 107 -18.70 -32.30 5.48
C ASP A 107 -17.98 -31.20 6.29
N PRO A 108 -16.84 -30.70 5.81
CA PRO A 108 -16.06 -29.69 6.53
C PRO A 108 -16.65 -28.27 6.45
N ARG A 109 -17.71 -28.06 5.64
CA ARG A 109 -18.30 -26.72 5.44
C ARG A 109 -18.76 -26.14 6.77
N GLY A 110 -18.48 -24.86 6.96
CA GLY A 110 -18.76 -24.14 8.21
C GLY A 110 -17.57 -24.02 9.15
N GLY A 111 -16.62 -24.97 9.11
CA GLY A 111 -15.38 -24.92 9.91
C GLY A 111 -15.65 -24.56 11.37
N VAL A 112 -15.16 -23.39 11.80
CA VAL A 112 -15.32 -22.86 13.17
C VAL A 112 -16.78 -22.76 13.63
N ARG A 113 -17.77 -22.74 12.73
CA ARG A 113 -19.20 -22.74 13.11
C ARG A 113 -19.64 -24.03 13.79
N HIS A 114 -18.91 -25.12 13.61
CA HIS A 114 -19.16 -26.40 14.29
C HIS A 114 -18.88 -26.34 15.80
N VAL A 115 -18.34 -25.23 16.33
CA VAL A 115 -18.31 -24.97 17.79
C VAL A 115 -19.69 -25.02 18.41
N ILE A 116 -20.74 -24.67 17.65
CA ILE A 116 -22.13 -24.97 18.00
C ILE A 116 -22.57 -26.15 17.12
N PRO A 117 -22.83 -27.33 17.70
CA PRO A 117 -23.28 -28.49 16.95
C PRO A 117 -24.50 -28.19 16.07
N GLY A 118 -24.45 -28.61 14.81
CA GLY A 118 -25.53 -28.40 13.83
C GLY A 118 -25.51 -27.05 13.10
N HIS A 119 -24.68 -26.07 13.52
CA HIS A 119 -24.59 -24.75 12.87
C HIS A 119 -23.48 -24.65 11.80
N GLY A 120 -22.74 -25.73 11.58
CA GLY A 120 -21.65 -25.80 10.61
C GLY A 120 -22.11 -25.61 9.17
N ASN A 121 -22.86 -26.57 8.62
CA ASN A 121 -23.32 -26.49 7.24
C ASN A 121 -24.55 -25.58 7.10
N TYR A 122 -24.29 -24.29 6.92
CA TYR A 122 -25.31 -23.27 6.74
C TYR A 122 -26.14 -23.40 5.45
N LEU A 123 -25.65 -24.15 4.45
CA LEU A 123 -26.38 -24.40 3.22
C LEU A 123 -27.40 -25.53 3.38
N ALA A 124 -27.08 -26.56 4.18
CA ALA A 124 -28.05 -27.59 4.56
C ALA A 124 -29.14 -27.02 5.49
N TYR A 125 -28.78 -26.00 6.29
CA TYR A 125 -29.71 -25.28 7.15
C TYR A 125 -30.74 -24.45 6.35
N GLU A 126 -30.33 -23.77 5.27
CA GLU A 126 -31.25 -22.99 4.42
C GLU A 126 -32.31 -23.87 3.72
N ALA A 127 -32.00 -25.13 3.41
CA ALA A 127 -32.97 -26.08 2.85
C ALA A 127 -34.08 -26.47 3.84
N HIS A 128 -33.83 -26.40 5.16
CA HIS A 128 -34.84 -26.65 6.20
C HIS A 128 -35.62 -25.39 6.64
N VAL A 129 -35.13 -24.19 6.31
CA VAL A 129 -35.72 -22.90 6.73
C VAL A 129 -36.50 -22.22 5.59
N ALA A 130 -36.63 -22.84 4.42
CA ALA A 130 -37.49 -22.34 3.35
C ALA A 130 -39.00 -22.27 3.72
N THR A 131 -39.42 -22.80 4.88
CA THR A 131 -40.80 -22.74 5.39
C THR A 131 -40.96 -22.00 6.72
N LYS A 132 -39.90 -21.38 7.28
CA LYS A 132 -40.03 -20.48 8.43
C LYS A 132 -39.34 -19.17 8.11
N GLU A 133 -40.11 -18.08 8.23
CA GLU A 133 -39.67 -16.70 8.12
C GLU A 133 -38.23 -16.57 8.60
N ARG A 134 -37.34 -16.03 7.75
CA ARG A 134 -35.99 -15.64 8.16
C ARG A 134 -36.18 -14.89 9.47
N HIS A 135 -35.81 -15.50 10.60
CA HIS A 135 -35.84 -14.80 11.88
C HIS A 135 -35.05 -13.52 11.64
N SER A 136 -35.75 -12.39 11.62
CA SER A 136 -35.14 -11.08 11.66
C SER A 136 -34.46 -11.04 13.02
N GLN A 137 -33.23 -11.54 13.09
CA GLN A 137 -32.35 -11.23 14.19
C GLN A 137 -32.14 -9.73 14.09
N THR A 138 -33.03 -8.97 14.74
CA THR A 138 -32.81 -7.58 15.07
C THR A 138 -31.56 -7.58 15.91
N PHE A 139 -30.45 -7.19 15.30
CA PHE A 139 -29.20 -7.00 16.02
C PHE A 139 -29.50 -5.97 17.12
N PRO A 140 -29.26 -6.30 18.41
CA PRO A 140 -29.53 -5.37 19.48
C PRO A 140 -28.78 -4.07 19.20
N HIS A 141 -29.54 -2.99 19.04
CA HIS A 141 -28.98 -1.65 18.93
C HIS A 141 -28.40 -1.34 20.31
N VAL A 142 -27.08 -1.20 20.40
CA VAL A 142 -26.44 -0.65 21.60
C VAL A 142 -27.02 0.76 21.77
N SER A 143 -27.77 1.00 22.85
CA SER A 143 -28.36 2.29 23.17
C SER A 143 -27.25 3.32 23.39
N GLU A 144 -27.51 4.59 23.07
CA GLU A 144 -26.56 5.69 23.27
C GLU A 144 -26.15 5.85 24.76
N ASP A 145 -26.98 5.37 25.69
CA ASP A 145 -26.72 5.36 27.13
C ASP A 145 -25.97 4.11 27.66
N SER A 146 -25.37 3.30 26.78
CA SER A 146 -24.61 2.12 27.21
C SER A 146 -23.39 2.57 28.04
N PRO A 147 -23.12 1.99 29.24
CA PRO A 147 -22.03 2.41 30.12
C PRO A 147 -20.64 2.09 29.55
N VAL A 148 -20.58 1.51 28.35
CA VAL A 148 -19.35 1.36 27.58
C VAL A 148 -19.04 2.71 26.93
N HIS A 149 -18.39 3.60 27.68
CA HIS A 149 -17.77 4.79 27.12
C HIS A 149 -16.68 4.36 26.14
N TYR A 150 -16.99 4.42 24.85
CA TYR A 150 -16.01 4.21 23.82
C TYR A 150 -15.22 5.51 23.65
N GLU A 151 -14.01 5.58 24.21
CA GLU A 151 -13.08 6.67 23.87
C GLU A 151 -12.80 6.63 22.37
N HIS A 152 -13.16 7.71 21.69
CA HIS A 152 -13.07 7.88 20.23
C HIS A 152 -11.67 8.32 19.77
N ASP A 153 -10.77 8.60 20.70
CA ASP A 153 -9.45 9.19 20.42
C ASP A 153 -8.31 8.17 20.31
N VAL A 154 -8.61 6.87 20.42
CA VAL A 154 -7.61 5.80 20.27
C VAL A 154 -7.87 5.06 18.95
N PRO A 155 -6.92 5.04 17.98
CA PRO A 155 -7.09 4.28 16.75
C PRO A 155 -7.25 2.79 17.06
N ARG A 156 -8.43 2.23 16.79
CA ARG A 156 -8.81 0.89 17.25
C ARG A 156 -8.30 -0.27 16.37
N VAL A 157 -7.87 0.00 15.13
CA VAL A 157 -7.52 -1.07 14.20
C VAL A 157 -6.41 -0.65 13.23
N TYR A 158 -5.32 -1.43 13.18
CA TYR A 158 -4.26 -1.35 12.18
C TYR A 158 -4.26 -2.62 11.31
N GLY A 159 -4.14 -2.44 9.99
CA GLY A 159 -3.90 -3.54 9.05
C GLY A 159 -2.40 -3.67 8.77
N SER A 160 -1.90 -4.89 8.62
CA SER A 160 -0.53 -5.18 8.16
C SER A 160 -0.56 -6.12 6.95
N GLU A 161 0.57 -6.28 6.27
CA GLU A 161 0.71 -7.25 5.17
C GLU A 161 0.36 -8.69 5.59
N VAL A 162 0.50 -8.99 6.89
CA VAL A 162 0.23 -10.32 7.47
C VAL A 162 -1.19 -10.42 8.04
N ARG A 163 -1.83 -9.29 8.37
CA ARG A 163 -3.21 -9.22 8.88
C ARG A 163 -4.00 -8.11 8.18
N PRO A 164 -4.61 -8.41 7.03
CA PRO A 164 -5.47 -7.47 6.32
C PRO A 164 -6.71 -7.15 7.16
N ILE A 165 -7.03 -5.86 7.31
CA ILE A 165 -8.13 -5.34 8.12
C ILE A 165 -9.55 -5.68 7.61
N GLY A 166 -9.64 -6.32 6.44
CA GLY A 166 -10.85 -6.40 5.60
C GLY A 166 -12.10 -6.92 6.33
N ASN A 167 -12.08 -8.12 6.91
CA ASN A 167 -13.31 -8.73 7.45
C ASN A 167 -13.89 -7.98 8.66
N ARG A 168 -13.03 -7.39 9.49
CA ARG A 168 -13.45 -6.61 10.65
C ARG A 168 -13.99 -5.24 10.23
N LEU A 169 -13.31 -4.59 9.28
CA LEU A 169 -13.78 -3.36 8.66
C LEU A 169 -15.18 -3.53 8.07
N LEU A 170 -15.43 -4.61 7.31
CA LEU A 170 -16.74 -4.87 6.69
C LEU A 170 -17.86 -5.09 7.73
N GLN A 171 -17.55 -5.70 8.87
CA GLN A 171 -18.50 -5.86 9.99
C GLN A 171 -18.84 -4.52 10.66
N ASP A 172 -17.84 -3.65 10.84
CA ASP A 172 -18.01 -2.33 11.42
C ASP A 172 -18.82 -1.41 10.48
N LEU A 173 -18.55 -1.46 9.16
CA LEU A 173 -19.33 -0.76 8.13
C LEU A 173 -20.82 -1.16 8.16
N GLY A 174 -21.12 -2.46 8.33
CA GLY A 174 -22.49 -2.96 8.36
C GLY A 174 -23.33 -2.52 9.57
N ARG A 175 -22.70 -1.99 10.62
CA ARG A 175 -23.38 -1.50 11.84
C ARG A 175 -23.35 0.01 12.00
N ALA A 176 -22.52 0.69 11.22
CA ALA A 176 -22.36 2.13 11.30
C ALA A 176 -23.66 2.86 10.89
N ARG A 177 -23.94 3.97 11.58
CA ARG A 177 -24.96 4.98 11.19
C ARG A 177 -24.32 6.21 10.55
N ALA A 178 -23.04 6.43 10.80
CA ALA A 178 -22.24 7.45 10.16
C ALA A 178 -20.83 6.91 9.94
N ILE A 179 -20.25 7.21 8.78
CA ILE A 179 -18.90 6.80 8.40
C ILE A 179 -18.17 8.01 7.85
N ASP A 180 -17.08 8.36 8.50
CA ASP A 180 -16.12 9.34 8.01
C ASP A 180 -14.90 8.58 7.48
N ILE A 181 -14.69 8.62 6.16
CA ILE A 181 -13.62 7.88 5.49
C ILE A 181 -12.47 8.83 5.18
N ALA A 182 -11.35 8.64 5.87
CA ALA A 182 -10.05 9.23 5.55
C ALA A 182 -9.12 8.12 5.06
N VAL A 183 -8.81 8.09 3.76
CA VAL A 183 -8.04 6.99 3.14
C VAL A 183 -6.92 7.57 2.28
N ALA A 184 -5.68 7.20 2.59
CA ALA A 184 -4.52 7.55 1.78
C ALA A 184 -4.46 6.71 0.49
N PHE A 185 -4.85 5.44 0.53
CA PHE A 185 -4.90 4.56 -0.65
C PHE A 185 -5.93 3.44 -0.49
N VAL A 186 -6.62 3.09 -1.58
CA VAL A 186 -7.46 1.88 -1.68
C VAL A 186 -7.37 1.30 -3.10
N THR A 187 -7.02 0.03 -3.22
CA THR A 187 -6.99 -0.72 -4.48
C THR A 187 -8.41 -0.91 -5.03
N GLN A 188 -8.57 -1.13 -6.35
CA GLN A 188 -9.89 -1.45 -6.93
C GLN A 188 -10.51 -2.70 -6.30
N SER A 189 -9.68 -3.72 -6.00
CA SER A 189 -10.11 -4.94 -5.32
C SER A 189 -10.57 -4.68 -3.88
N GLY A 190 -9.94 -3.75 -3.17
CA GLY A 190 -10.36 -3.31 -1.84
C GLY A 190 -11.67 -2.52 -1.91
N LEU A 191 -11.81 -1.62 -2.88
CA LEU A 191 -13.02 -0.83 -3.07
C LEU A 191 -14.23 -1.69 -3.44
N ASN A 192 -14.07 -2.64 -4.36
CA ASN A 192 -15.13 -3.58 -4.75
C ASN A 192 -15.65 -4.41 -3.57
N ARG A 193 -14.83 -4.63 -2.54
CA ARG A 193 -15.25 -5.32 -1.31
C ARG A 193 -16.03 -4.40 -0.36
N LEU A 194 -15.75 -3.09 -0.36
CA LEU A 194 -16.40 -2.12 0.51
C LEU A 194 -17.71 -1.59 -0.09
N LEU A 195 -17.80 -1.50 -1.42
CA LEU A 195 -18.93 -0.91 -2.14
C LEU A 195 -20.30 -1.47 -1.73
N PRO A 196 -20.51 -2.81 -1.62
CA PRO A 196 -21.80 -3.34 -1.19
C PRO A 196 -22.22 -2.89 0.23
N HIS A 197 -21.26 -2.59 1.09
CA HIS A 197 -21.51 -2.17 2.47
C HIS A 197 -21.71 -0.66 2.61
N LEU A 198 -21.04 0.12 1.77
CA LEU A 198 -21.29 1.56 1.67
C LEU A 198 -22.65 1.83 1.02
N ASP A 199 -23.04 1.00 0.06
CA ASP A 199 -24.36 1.03 -0.58
C ASP A 199 -25.47 0.66 0.42
N ASP A 200 -25.27 -0.40 1.22
CA ASP A 200 -26.15 -0.76 2.34
C ASP A 200 -26.27 0.37 3.38
N LEU A 201 -25.16 1.00 3.76
CA LEU A 201 -25.16 2.15 4.69
C LEU A 201 -26.04 3.29 4.20
N VAL A 202 -25.89 3.70 2.94
CA VAL A 202 -26.67 4.79 2.34
C VAL A 202 -28.13 4.38 2.21
N THR A 203 -28.40 3.14 1.81
CA THR A 203 -29.76 2.58 1.68
C THR A 203 -30.49 2.55 3.03
N ARG A 204 -29.79 2.32 4.14
CA ARG A 204 -30.33 2.37 5.51
C ARG A 204 -30.42 3.79 6.10
N GLY A 205 -30.16 4.83 5.30
CA GLY A 205 -30.22 6.24 5.73
C GLY A 205 -28.99 6.70 6.54
N GLY A 206 -27.87 5.97 6.46
CA GLY A 206 -26.63 6.33 7.14
C GLY A 206 -25.89 7.48 6.45
N ARG A 207 -25.14 8.25 7.25
CA ARG A 207 -24.34 9.39 6.76
C ARG A 207 -22.96 8.93 6.32
N LEU A 208 -22.65 9.00 5.02
CA LEU A 208 -21.31 8.77 4.49
C LEU A 208 -20.63 10.09 4.17
N ARG A 209 -19.43 10.33 4.73
CA ARG A 209 -18.63 11.52 4.45
C ARG A 209 -17.20 11.12 4.11
N PHE A 210 -16.72 11.52 2.94
CA PHE A 210 -15.31 11.38 2.57
C PHE A 210 -14.54 12.60 3.07
N LEU A 211 -13.58 12.35 3.96
CA LEU A 211 -12.65 13.35 4.46
C LEU A 211 -11.46 13.36 3.48
N THR A 212 -11.35 14.39 2.65
CA THR A 212 -10.35 14.51 1.59
C THR A 212 -8.90 14.38 2.10
N GLY A 213 -8.02 13.85 1.25
CA GLY A 213 -6.65 13.49 1.61
C GLY A 213 -5.70 14.70 1.67
N LEU A 214 -5.25 15.04 2.87
CA LEU A 214 -3.93 15.62 3.08
C LEU A 214 -2.88 14.61 2.57
N LEU A 215 -2.16 14.96 1.50
CA LEU A 215 -1.04 14.15 1.00
C LEU A 215 0.16 14.37 1.95
N LEU A 216 0.17 13.65 3.08
CA LEU A 216 1.23 13.74 4.08
C LEU A 216 2.36 12.71 3.87
N ARG A 217 2.41 12.01 2.73
CA ARG A 217 3.53 11.11 2.41
C ARG A 217 3.91 11.11 0.93
N PRO A 218 5.22 11.10 0.61
CA PRO A 218 5.71 10.90 -0.74
C PRO A 218 5.23 9.55 -1.28
N THR A 219 4.43 9.56 -2.35
CA THR A 219 3.99 8.33 -3.02
C THR A 219 4.93 8.02 -4.18
N GLU A 220 5.64 6.88 -4.12
CA GLU A 220 6.62 6.52 -5.15
C GLU A 220 6.01 6.14 -6.51
N SER A 221 4.69 5.97 -6.58
CA SER A 221 4.03 5.51 -7.80
C SER A 221 3.23 6.62 -8.49
N LYS A 222 3.63 6.90 -9.73
CA LYS A 222 2.97 7.81 -10.69
C LYS A 222 1.50 7.43 -10.92
N ILE A 223 1.23 6.14 -11.00
CA ILE A 223 -0.11 5.58 -11.20
C ILE A 223 -0.99 5.82 -9.95
N LEU A 224 -0.42 5.66 -8.76
CA LEU A 224 -1.16 5.86 -7.51
C LEU A 224 -1.54 7.32 -7.28
N TRP A 225 -0.63 8.24 -7.59
CA TRP A 225 -0.91 9.68 -7.52
C TRP A 225 -2.02 10.09 -8.50
N LEU A 226 -1.96 9.63 -9.77
CA LEU A 226 -3.00 9.91 -10.77
C LEU A 226 -4.37 9.32 -10.39
N GLN A 227 -4.39 8.15 -9.76
CA GLN A 227 -5.63 7.54 -9.27
C GLN A 227 -6.23 8.30 -8.09
N GLN A 228 -5.41 8.90 -7.22
CA GLN A 228 -5.87 9.75 -6.12
C GLN A 228 -6.41 11.08 -6.65
N PHE A 229 -5.66 11.74 -7.53
CA PHE A 229 -6.04 13.00 -8.18
C PHE A 229 -7.34 12.83 -9.00
N GLY A 230 -7.41 11.77 -9.82
CA GLY A 230 -8.56 11.50 -10.71
C GLY A 230 -9.87 11.18 -10.01
N ARG A 231 -9.85 10.72 -8.74
CA ARG A 231 -11.09 10.52 -7.95
C ARG A 231 -11.75 11.85 -7.57
N GLY A 232 -10.95 12.88 -7.35
CA GLY A 232 -11.42 14.23 -7.11
C GLY A 232 -11.96 14.93 -8.36
N LEU A 233 -11.58 14.49 -9.56
CA LEU A 233 -11.98 15.11 -10.84
C LEU A 233 -13.39 14.73 -11.34
N ARG A 234 -14.09 13.81 -10.67
CA ARG A 234 -15.46 13.41 -11.07
C ARG A 234 -16.43 14.57 -10.91
N LEU A 235 -17.25 14.88 -11.91
CA LEU A 235 -18.26 15.93 -11.82
C LEU A 235 -19.35 15.60 -10.79
N SER A 236 -19.83 16.60 -10.07
CA SER A 236 -20.91 16.49 -9.08
C SER A 236 -21.65 17.82 -9.02
N GLU A 237 -22.97 17.80 -8.86
CA GLU A 237 -23.79 19.03 -8.86
C GLU A 237 -23.39 19.99 -7.72
N ASP A 238 -22.97 19.45 -6.57
CA ASP A 238 -22.50 20.23 -5.41
C ASP A 238 -21.01 20.64 -5.46
N LYS A 239 -20.31 20.42 -6.59
CA LYS A 239 -18.87 20.67 -6.71
C LYS A 239 -18.52 21.46 -7.95
N SER A 240 -18.10 22.71 -7.75
CA SER A 240 -17.63 23.58 -8.84
C SER A 240 -16.16 23.36 -9.23
N HIS A 241 -15.32 22.90 -8.30
CA HIS A 241 -13.89 22.65 -8.54
C HIS A 241 -13.33 21.62 -7.54
N LEU A 242 -12.16 21.05 -7.85
CA LEU A 242 -11.38 20.22 -6.93
C LEU A 242 -10.20 21.03 -6.40
N SER A 243 -10.12 21.21 -5.08
CA SER A 243 -8.94 21.77 -4.42
C SER A 243 -8.06 20.65 -3.88
N VAL A 244 -6.78 20.64 -4.25
CA VAL A 244 -5.77 19.68 -3.80
C VAL A 244 -4.63 20.45 -3.13
N ILE A 245 -4.23 20.01 -1.94
CA ILE A 245 -3.08 20.55 -1.21
C ILE A 245 -2.08 19.40 -0.99
N ASP A 246 -0.85 19.59 -1.45
CA ASP A 246 0.25 18.62 -1.33
C ASP A 246 1.41 19.23 -0.53
N TYR A 247 1.92 18.51 0.46
CA TYR A 247 3.02 18.97 1.31
C TYR A 247 4.34 18.46 0.77
N VAL A 248 5.08 19.34 0.10
CA VAL A 248 6.39 19.02 -0.48
C VAL A 248 7.45 18.89 0.61
N GLY A 249 8.00 17.69 0.77
CA GLY A 249 9.08 17.39 1.70
C GLY A 249 10.44 17.16 1.02
N ASN A 250 11.50 17.02 1.83
CA ASN A 250 12.87 16.76 1.36
C ASN A 250 13.09 15.28 0.98
N HIS A 251 12.32 14.75 0.03
CA HIS A 251 12.43 13.37 -0.46
C HIS A 251 12.30 13.31 -1.99
N GLN A 252 13.19 12.59 -2.69
CA GLN A 252 13.27 12.60 -4.17
C GLN A 252 11.96 12.23 -4.88
N THR A 253 11.13 11.41 -4.25
CA THR A 253 9.78 11.06 -4.73
C THR A 253 8.88 12.27 -5.03
N PHE A 254 9.08 13.41 -4.38
CA PHE A 254 8.31 14.63 -4.66
C PHE A 254 8.59 15.23 -6.05
N LEU A 255 9.71 14.87 -6.68
CA LEU A 255 9.99 15.24 -8.07
C LEU A 255 8.98 14.61 -9.05
N LYS A 256 8.20 13.60 -8.62
CA LYS A 256 7.16 12.97 -9.44
C LYS A 256 5.92 13.82 -9.66
N VAL A 257 5.68 14.79 -8.79
CA VAL A 257 4.49 15.65 -8.86
C VAL A 257 4.57 16.64 -10.02
N PRO A 258 5.70 17.37 -10.23
CA PRO A 258 5.91 18.14 -11.46
C PRO A 258 5.71 17.31 -12.73
N MET A 259 6.22 16.08 -12.79
CA MET A 259 6.08 15.20 -13.98
C MET A 259 4.63 14.82 -14.31
N LEU A 260 3.74 14.93 -13.33
CA LEU A 260 2.33 14.56 -13.44
C LEU A 260 1.44 15.75 -13.76
N LEU A 261 1.73 16.87 -13.12
CA LEU A 261 0.98 18.11 -13.29
C LEU A 261 1.38 18.85 -14.56
N PHE A 262 2.60 18.66 -15.03
CA PHE A 262 3.14 19.40 -16.16
C PHE A 262 3.14 18.53 -17.44
N PRO A 263 2.29 18.84 -18.45
CA PRO A 263 2.27 18.09 -19.69
C PRO A 263 3.63 18.07 -20.39
N GLY A 264 4.05 16.89 -20.85
CA GLY A 264 5.28 16.70 -21.65
C GLY A 264 6.57 16.61 -20.85
N VAL A 265 6.52 16.65 -19.51
CA VAL A 265 7.71 16.49 -18.66
C VAL A 265 8.03 15.01 -18.48
N GLY A 266 9.22 14.61 -18.95
CA GLY A 266 9.74 13.25 -18.80
C GLY A 266 10.30 12.95 -17.41
N ASP A 267 10.82 11.73 -17.24
CA ASP A 267 11.24 11.22 -15.93
C ASP A 267 12.67 11.65 -15.52
N SER A 268 13.36 12.45 -16.35
CA SER A 268 14.71 12.90 -16.03
C SER A 268 14.70 14.14 -15.13
N HIS A 269 15.62 14.15 -14.18
CA HIS A 269 15.84 15.31 -13.29
C HIS A 269 16.07 16.63 -14.06
N GLY A 270 16.65 16.56 -15.26
CA GLY A 270 16.80 17.72 -16.13
C GLY A 270 15.49 18.27 -16.68
N GLU A 271 14.59 17.40 -17.16
CA GLU A 271 13.27 17.82 -17.65
C GLU A 271 12.42 18.44 -16.55
N ILE A 272 12.54 17.91 -15.32
CA ILE A 272 11.85 18.45 -14.14
C ILE A 272 12.37 19.86 -13.81
N ALA A 273 13.68 20.09 -13.94
CA ALA A 273 14.28 21.42 -13.74
C ALA A 273 13.73 22.44 -14.75
N MET A 274 13.72 22.10 -16.04
CA MET A 274 13.14 22.96 -17.09
C MET A 274 11.68 23.29 -16.84
N ALA A 275 10.90 22.32 -16.37
CA ALA A 275 9.49 22.51 -16.10
C ALA A 275 9.24 23.48 -14.93
N LEU A 276 10.05 23.40 -13.88
CA LEU A 276 10.00 24.32 -12.75
C LEU A 276 10.39 25.75 -13.16
N GLU A 277 11.40 25.92 -14.02
CA GLU A 277 11.77 27.25 -14.54
C GLU A 277 10.67 27.88 -15.40
N ARG A 278 10.06 27.10 -16.29
CA ARG A 278 8.92 27.55 -17.10
C ARG A 278 7.73 27.95 -16.22
N TYR A 279 7.49 27.16 -15.17
CA TYR A 279 6.47 27.48 -14.17
C TYR A 279 6.76 28.82 -13.47
N GLU A 280 7.99 29.06 -13.02
CA GLU A 280 8.40 30.34 -12.40
C GLU A 280 8.28 31.54 -13.33
N ARG A 281 8.49 31.36 -14.64
CA ARG A 281 8.32 32.41 -15.66
C ARG A 281 6.86 32.64 -16.07
N GLY A 282 5.92 31.81 -15.57
CA GLY A 282 4.52 31.85 -15.97
C GLY A 282 4.27 31.32 -17.39
N GLU A 283 5.23 30.60 -17.97
CA GLU A 283 5.21 30.04 -19.33
C GLU A 283 4.67 28.60 -19.33
N PHE A 284 3.69 28.35 -18.46
CA PHE A 284 3.12 27.03 -18.20
C PHE A 284 1.60 27.03 -18.37
N ASP A 285 1.13 26.47 -19.48
CA ASP A 285 -0.29 26.38 -19.79
C ASP A 285 -0.90 25.10 -19.22
N LEU A 286 -1.93 25.26 -18.38
CA LEU A 286 -2.77 24.16 -17.92
C LEU A 286 -4.08 24.11 -18.70
N PRO A 287 -4.76 22.94 -18.75
CA PRO A 287 -6.09 22.85 -19.33
C PRO A 287 -7.07 23.87 -18.73
N LEU A 288 -8.04 24.31 -19.53
CA LEU A 288 -9.03 25.31 -19.13
C LEU A 288 -9.75 24.91 -17.84
N GLY A 289 -9.73 25.80 -16.83
CA GLY A 289 -10.34 25.54 -15.52
C GLY A 289 -9.42 24.84 -14.50
N CYS A 290 -8.15 24.61 -14.84
CA CYS A 290 -7.14 24.08 -13.92
C CYS A 290 -6.13 25.17 -13.52
N SER A 291 -5.70 25.14 -12.25
CA SER A 291 -4.60 25.96 -11.74
C SER A 291 -3.72 25.12 -10.82
N VAL A 292 -2.42 25.44 -10.81
CA VAL A 292 -1.44 24.84 -9.89
C VAL A 292 -0.60 25.97 -9.31
N THR A 293 -0.52 26.01 -7.98
CA THR A 293 0.28 27.00 -7.26
C THR A 293 1.32 26.29 -6.41
N TYR A 294 2.60 26.62 -6.60
CA TYR A 294 3.68 26.23 -5.69
C TYR A 294 4.09 27.44 -4.83
N GLU A 295 4.31 27.20 -3.54
CA GLU A 295 4.98 28.19 -2.69
C GLU A 295 6.47 28.26 -3.05
N LEU A 296 7.08 29.44 -2.90
CA LEU A 296 8.50 29.66 -3.22
C LEU A 296 9.41 28.68 -2.47
N GLU A 297 9.11 28.38 -1.20
CA GLU A 297 9.88 27.43 -0.41
C GLU A 297 9.78 26.00 -0.96
N ALA A 298 8.61 25.59 -1.47
CA ALA A 298 8.41 24.28 -2.08
C ALA A 298 9.21 24.14 -3.40
N ILE A 299 9.27 25.20 -4.21
CA ILE A 299 10.08 25.23 -5.44
C ILE A 299 11.56 25.01 -5.10
N GLU A 300 12.06 25.72 -4.08
CA GLU A 300 13.45 25.60 -3.64
C GLU A 300 13.77 24.19 -3.09
N ILE A 301 12.84 23.57 -2.36
CA ILE A 301 12.98 22.17 -1.91
C ILE A 301 13.08 21.23 -3.12
N LEU A 302 12.19 21.36 -4.11
CA LEU A 302 12.22 20.51 -5.31
C LEU A 302 13.54 20.68 -6.07
N LYS A 303 14.00 21.91 -6.30
CA LYS A 303 15.29 22.19 -6.95
C LYS A 303 16.47 21.52 -6.25
N ARG A 304 16.48 21.48 -4.91
CA ARG A 304 17.54 20.80 -4.13
C ARG A 304 17.53 19.27 -4.26
N LEU A 305 16.38 18.68 -4.56
CA LEU A 305 16.24 17.23 -4.72
C LEU A 305 16.72 16.74 -6.10
N ILE A 306 16.74 17.63 -7.09
CA ILE A 306 17.21 17.36 -8.45
C ILE A 306 18.70 17.04 -8.42
N ARG A 307 19.05 15.80 -8.78
CA ARG A 307 20.42 15.32 -8.96
C ARG A 307 20.70 15.03 -10.42
N ILE A 308 21.45 15.88 -11.10
CA ILE A 308 21.76 15.68 -12.52
C ILE A 308 23.11 14.98 -12.64
N PRO A 309 23.16 13.76 -13.22
CA PRO A 309 24.42 13.06 -13.43
C PRO A 309 25.33 13.88 -14.37
N ARG A 310 26.61 14.01 -14.00
CA ARG A 310 27.58 14.80 -14.76
C ARG A 310 28.36 13.94 -15.75
N GLY A 311 28.82 14.57 -16.83
CA GLY A 311 29.74 13.96 -17.79
C GLY A 311 29.09 13.57 -19.11
N VAL A 312 29.94 13.12 -20.03
CA VAL A 312 29.58 12.85 -21.44
C VAL A 312 28.52 11.77 -21.56
N ASP A 313 28.67 10.65 -20.83
CA ASP A 313 27.77 9.50 -20.95
C ASP A 313 26.34 9.83 -20.50
N ALA A 314 26.22 10.64 -19.45
CA ALA A 314 24.93 11.11 -18.92
C ALA A 314 24.21 12.00 -19.94
N LEU A 315 24.93 12.99 -20.48
CA LEU A 315 24.41 13.87 -21.53
C LEU A 315 24.03 13.10 -22.80
N GLN A 316 24.84 12.11 -23.20
CA GLN A 316 24.55 11.27 -24.35
C GLN A 316 23.32 10.39 -24.16
N THR A 317 23.12 9.86 -22.96
CA THR A 317 21.92 9.08 -22.61
C THR A 317 20.67 9.95 -22.66
N TRP A 318 20.73 11.14 -22.06
CA TRP A 318 19.62 12.10 -22.10
C TRP A 318 19.30 12.56 -23.52
N TYR A 319 20.32 12.87 -24.33
CA TYR A 319 20.18 13.32 -25.71
C TYR A 319 19.36 12.33 -26.54
N ARG A 320 19.69 11.03 -26.44
CA ARG A 320 18.98 9.96 -27.14
C ARG A 320 17.53 9.85 -26.68
N ALA A 321 17.32 9.87 -25.35
CA ALA A 321 15.97 9.80 -24.78
C ALA A 321 15.09 10.99 -25.19
N PHE A 322 15.66 12.20 -25.28
CA PHE A 322 14.97 13.38 -25.80
C PHE A 322 14.55 13.16 -27.25
N ARG A 323 15.48 12.71 -28.10
CA ARG A 323 15.22 12.46 -29.52
C ARG A 323 14.13 11.43 -29.73
N ASP A 324 14.19 10.31 -29.01
CA ASP A 324 13.22 9.22 -29.13
C ASP A 324 11.80 9.65 -28.71
N ARG A 325 11.68 10.58 -27.76
CA ARG A 325 10.39 11.11 -27.28
C ARG A 325 9.82 12.20 -28.18
N HIS A 326 10.64 13.14 -28.63
CA HIS A 326 10.17 14.34 -29.33
C HIS A 326 10.23 14.21 -30.86
N GLY A 327 10.88 13.16 -31.37
CA GLY A 327 11.09 12.96 -32.81
C GLY A 327 12.07 13.96 -33.43
N VAL A 328 12.66 14.84 -32.61
CA VAL A 328 13.66 15.85 -33.01
C VAL A 328 14.81 15.85 -32.01
N ARG A 329 16.02 16.18 -32.48
CA ARG A 329 17.20 16.30 -31.61
C ARG A 329 17.10 17.54 -30.70
N PRO A 330 17.69 17.50 -29.48
CA PRO A 330 17.80 18.69 -28.65
C PRO A 330 18.92 19.64 -29.11
N THR A 331 18.75 20.91 -28.80
CA THR A 331 19.77 21.96 -28.89
C THR A 331 20.69 21.97 -27.67
N ALA A 332 21.87 22.61 -27.80
CA ALA A 332 22.78 22.79 -26.67
C ALA A 332 22.13 23.61 -25.52
N SER A 333 21.29 24.59 -25.88
CA SER A 333 20.55 25.38 -24.90
C SER A 333 19.56 24.51 -24.12
N GLU A 334 18.81 23.63 -24.80
CA GLU A 334 17.91 22.70 -24.12
C GLU A 334 18.67 21.72 -23.22
N SER A 335 19.86 21.26 -23.61
CA SER A 335 20.68 20.43 -22.72
C SER A 335 21.10 21.16 -21.45
N TRP A 336 21.49 22.44 -21.58
CA TRP A 336 21.88 23.25 -20.44
C TRP A 336 20.72 23.53 -19.49
N HIS A 337 19.54 23.86 -20.03
CA HIS A 337 18.33 24.06 -19.22
C HIS A 337 17.86 22.74 -18.58
N ALA A 338 18.11 21.60 -19.24
CA ALA A 338 17.98 20.28 -18.63
C ALA A 338 19.12 19.95 -17.64
N GLY A 339 19.99 20.92 -17.34
CA GLY A 339 21.11 20.83 -16.42
C GLY A 339 22.23 19.86 -16.80
N TYR A 340 22.25 19.41 -18.05
CA TYR A 340 23.39 18.71 -18.63
C TYR A 340 24.32 19.74 -19.28
N ASP A 341 25.56 19.81 -18.80
CA ASP A 341 26.54 20.74 -19.37
C ASP A 341 26.93 20.32 -20.80
N PRO A 342 26.54 21.09 -21.85
CA PRO A 342 26.91 20.76 -23.23
C PRO A 342 28.43 20.82 -23.45
N LYS A 343 29.19 21.52 -22.59
CA LYS A 343 30.66 21.55 -22.65
C LYS A 343 31.28 20.21 -22.24
N ALA A 344 30.52 19.32 -21.59
CA ALA A 344 31.01 17.99 -21.22
C ALA A 344 31.51 17.20 -22.43
N VAL A 345 30.85 17.33 -23.60
CA VAL A 345 31.20 16.57 -24.82
C VAL A 345 32.51 17.01 -25.47
N ARG A 346 33.02 18.19 -25.11
CA ARG A 346 34.17 18.82 -25.79
C ARG A 346 35.42 17.93 -25.81
N ARG A 347 35.69 17.23 -24.71
CA ARG A 347 36.88 16.37 -24.61
C ARG A 347 36.78 15.13 -25.50
N ALA A 348 35.57 14.60 -25.69
CA ALA A 348 35.34 13.35 -26.42
C ALA A 348 35.01 13.59 -27.90
N PHE A 349 34.34 14.70 -28.22
CA PHE A 349 33.78 14.97 -29.54
C PHE A 349 34.22 16.31 -30.15
N GLY A 350 35.09 17.07 -29.46
CA GLY A 350 35.63 18.34 -29.92
C GLY A 350 34.67 19.53 -29.78
N SER A 351 33.41 19.37 -30.16
CA SER A 351 32.36 20.40 -30.10
C SER A 351 30.98 19.78 -29.89
N TRP A 352 29.97 20.61 -29.60
CA TRP A 352 28.57 20.16 -29.60
C TRP A 352 28.14 19.60 -30.97
N PHE A 353 28.56 20.25 -32.06
CA PHE A 353 28.27 19.78 -33.42
C PHE A 353 28.94 18.44 -33.73
N GLY A 354 30.20 18.24 -33.31
CA GLY A 354 30.89 16.96 -33.42
C GLY A 354 30.18 15.85 -32.64
N PHE A 355 29.62 16.17 -31.47
CA PHE A 355 28.79 15.23 -30.70
C PHE A 355 27.48 14.88 -31.42
N VAL A 356 26.76 15.87 -31.95
CA VAL A 356 25.54 15.66 -32.75
C VAL A 356 25.83 14.85 -34.02
N GLY A 357 26.96 15.11 -34.67
CA GLY A 357 27.46 14.34 -35.82
C GLY A 357 27.72 12.89 -35.47
N ALA A 358 28.35 12.62 -34.32
CA ALA A 358 28.56 11.26 -33.84
C ALA A 358 27.25 10.50 -33.51
N GLN A 359 26.14 11.20 -33.26
CA GLN A 359 24.81 10.57 -33.13
C GLN A 359 24.08 10.38 -34.47
N GLY A 360 24.63 10.90 -35.58
CA GLY A 360 24.05 10.82 -36.91
C GLY A 360 22.98 11.86 -37.20
N ASP A 361 22.86 12.90 -36.36
CA ASP A 361 21.72 13.83 -36.38
C ASP A 361 22.04 15.18 -37.02
N LEU A 362 23.17 15.34 -37.72
CA LEU A 362 23.46 16.56 -38.48
C LEU A 362 22.58 16.64 -39.73
N SER A 363 21.99 17.81 -39.98
CA SER A 363 21.26 18.09 -41.22
C SER A 363 22.20 18.11 -42.44
N LEU A 364 21.65 17.97 -43.64
CA LEU A 364 22.43 18.02 -44.89
C LEU A 364 23.21 19.34 -45.05
N GLN A 365 22.65 20.46 -44.56
CA GLN A 365 23.35 21.75 -44.54
C GLN A 365 24.50 21.78 -43.53
N GLU A 366 24.31 21.19 -42.34
CA GLU A 366 25.36 21.10 -41.32
C GLU A 366 26.49 20.14 -41.74
N GLN A 367 26.17 19.05 -42.42
CA GLN A 367 27.16 18.12 -42.98
C GLN A 367 27.97 18.75 -44.13
N ALA A 368 27.37 19.69 -44.87
CA ALA A 368 28.03 20.42 -45.96
C ALA A 368 28.78 21.68 -45.48
N THR A 369 28.80 21.95 -44.18
CA THR A 369 29.42 23.16 -43.60
C THR A 369 30.94 22.99 -43.51
N PRO A 370 31.76 23.96 -43.96
CA PRO A 370 33.22 23.89 -43.85
C PRO A 370 33.70 23.84 -42.38
N GLU A 371 34.78 23.09 -42.09
CA GLU A 371 35.35 22.91 -40.74
C GLU A 371 35.62 24.22 -39.99
N ALA A 372 36.02 25.29 -40.69
CA ALA A 372 36.26 26.60 -40.09
C ALA A 372 34.98 27.25 -39.54
N THR A 373 33.84 27.02 -40.19
CA THR A 373 32.53 27.51 -39.75
C THR A 373 32.01 26.67 -38.59
N GLU A 374 32.26 25.37 -38.58
CA GLU A 374 31.93 24.48 -37.45
C GLU A 374 32.70 24.88 -36.18
N ALA A 375 34.00 25.18 -36.31
CA ALA A 375 34.82 25.67 -35.20
C ALA A 375 34.27 26.97 -34.61
N PHE A 376 33.86 27.92 -35.47
CA PHE A 376 33.25 29.19 -35.06
C PHE A 376 31.89 29.01 -34.35
N LEU A 377 31.01 28.18 -34.91
CA LEU A 377 29.70 27.86 -34.29
C LEU A 377 29.88 27.12 -32.95
N GLY A 378 30.87 26.23 -32.84
CA GLY A 378 31.23 25.57 -31.59
C GLY A 378 31.66 26.56 -30.49
N THR A 379 32.38 27.63 -30.85
CA THR A 379 32.70 28.72 -29.90
C THR A 379 31.48 29.52 -29.46
N LEU A 380 30.49 29.76 -30.33
CA LEU A 380 29.28 30.50 -29.97
C LEU A 380 28.43 29.77 -28.93
N VAL A 381 28.26 28.46 -29.09
CA VAL A 381 27.59 27.59 -28.09
C VAL A 381 28.33 27.62 -26.74
N SER A 382 29.63 27.89 -26.74
CA SER A 382 30.43 28.01 -25.51
C SER A 382 30.27 29.34 -24.78
N CYS A 383 29.79 30.39 -25.46
CA CYS A 383 29.74 31.78 -24.97
C CYS A 383 28.34 32.26 -24.56
N HIS A 384 27.27 31.55 -24.92
CA HIS A 384 25.87 31.94 -24.62
C HIS A 384 25.17 30.97 -23.66
N ILE A 385 25.97 30.12 -23.02
CA ILE A 385 25.60 29.16 -21.98
C ILE A 385 26.60 29.34 -20.83
#